data_AF-A0A4P6ZIB4-F1
#
_entry.id   AF-A0A4P6ZIB4-F1
#
_cell.length_a   1.000
_cell.length_b   1.000
_cell.length_c   1.000
_cell.angle_alpha   90.00
_cell.angle_beta   90.00
_cell.angle_gamma   90.00
#
_symmetry.space_group_name_H-M   'P 1'
#
loop_
_entity.id
_entity.type
_entity.pdbx_description
1 polymer ?
#
loop_
_entity_poly.entity_id
_entity_poly.type
_entity_poly.pdbx_seq_one_letter_code
_entity_poly.pdbx_strand_id
1 'polypeptide(L)' 'MATNPPSGDGHRNGAVRDRSQTYNPKIDSWVKRDANTGRFMDVKTSSNTPFKGIKKER' A
#
# COMPACT_ATOMS: atom_id res chain seq x y z
N MET A 1 -20.75 -29.36 -18.11
CA MET A 1 -21.06 -27.93 -17.98
C MET A 1 -19.79 -27.21 -17.61
N ALA A 2 -19.36 -26.20 -18.37
CA ALA A 2 -18.24 -25.35 -17.98
C ALA A 2 -18.77 -24.27 -17.03
N THR A 3 -18.49 -24.38 -15.74
CA THR A 3 -18.75 -23.30 -14.79
C THR A 3 -17.66 -22.25 -14.97
N ASN A 4 -18.04 -21.04 -15.33
CA ASN A 4 -17.14 -19.88 -15.33
C ASN A 4 -17.21 -19.29 -13.91
N PRO A 5 -16.27 -19.60 -12.99
CA PRO A 5 -16.32 -19.05 -11.64
C PRO A 5 -16.31 -17.51 -11.72
N PRO A 6 -17.07 -16.80 -10.86
CA PRO A 6 -17.10 -15.34 -10.87
C PRO A 6 -15.66 -14.83 -10.72
N SER A 7 -15.21 -14.05 -11.69
CA SER A 7 -13.86 -13.52 -11.73
C SER A 7 -13.65 -12.55 -10.58
N GLY A 8 -12.99 -13.04 -9.52
CA GLY A 8 -12.24 -12.26 -8.53
C GLY A 8 -13.06 -11.25 -7.73
N ASP A 9 -13.05 -11.41 -6.41
CA ASP A 9 -13.72 -10.56 -5.42
C ASP A 9 -13.16 -9.11 -5.32
N GLY A 10 -12.69 -8.53 -6.43
CA GLY A 10 -12.19 -7.15 -6.52
C GLY A 10 -10.89 -6.90 -5.76
N HIS A 11 -10.34 -7.95 -5.14
CA HIS A 11 -9.14 -7.86 -4.32
C HIS A 11 -7.88 -8.00 -5.18
N ARG A 12 -6.93 -7.07 -5.01
CA ARG A 12 -5.62 -7.17 -5.66
C ARG A 12 -4.86 -8.36 -5.06
N ASN A 13 -4.54 -9.34 -5.91
CA ASN A 13 -3.66 -10.44 -5.56
C ASN A 13 -2.20 -9.95 -5.58
N GLY A 14 -1.61 -9.77 -4.40
CA GLY A 14 -0.18 -9.46 -4.22
C GLY A 14 0.14 -8.02 -3.80
N ALA A 15 1.40 -7.82 -3.40
CA ALA A 15 1.90 -6.54 -2.92
C ALA A 15 2.00 -5.49 -4.03
N VAL A 16 1.77 -4.22 -3.68
CA VAL A 16 1.97 -3.09 -4.58
C VAL A 16 3.46 -2.80 -4.68
N ARG A 17 4.04 -2.99 -5.88
CA ARG A 17 5.48 -2.81 -6.11
C ARG A 17 5.88 -1.36 -6.41
N ASP A 18 4.97 -0.60 -7.01
CA ASP A 18 5.19 0.80 -7.42
C ASP A 18 5.10 1.80 -6.26
N ARG A 19 4.76 1.32 -5.06
CA ARG A 19 4.63 2.14 -3.86
C ARG A 19 5.45 1.53 -2.74
N SER A 20 6.06 2.40 -1.96
CA SER A 20 6.73 2.08 -0.72
C SER A 20 6.15 2.92 0.41
N GLN A 21 6.45 2.56 1.65
CA GLN A 21 6.02 3.32 2.81
C GLN A 21 7.15 3.48 3.81
N THR A 22 7.19 4.64 4.45
CA THR A 22 8.13 4.96 5.52
C THR A 22 7.38 5.49 6.74
N TYR A 23 7.96 5.30 7.92
CA TYR A 23 7.38 5.80 9.16
C TYR A 23 7.98 7.16 9.48
N ASN A 24 7.12 8.16 9.71
CA ASN A 24 7.53 9.50 10.10
C ASN A 24 7.38 9.66 11.62
N PRO A 25 8.49 9.65 12.39
CA PRO A 25 8.43 9.75 13.84
C PRO A 25 8.00 11.13 14.35
N LYS A 26 8.02 12.18 13.52
CA LYS A 26 7.64 13.54 13.93
C LYS A 26 6.14 13.69 14.12
N ILE A 27 5.37 12.95 13.35
CA ILE A 27 3.90 12.99 13.36
C ILE A 27 3.29 11.63 13.71
N ASP A 28 4.14 10.68 14.13
CA ASP A 28 3.77 9.31 14.49
C ASP A 28 2.82 8.67 13.46
N SER A 29 3.21 8.71 12.17
CA SER A 29 2.34 8.26 11.07
C SER A 29 3.12 7.60 9.94
N TRP A 30 2.45 6.69 9.22
CA TRP A 30 2.98 6.05 8.02
C TRP A 30 2.71 6.89 6.78
N VAL A 31 3.71 7.04 5.92
CA VAL A 31 3.63 7.85 4.69
C VAL A 31 3.89 6.97 3.48
N LYS A 32 3.05 7.09 2.44
CA LYS A 32 3.28 6.46 1.13
C LYS A 32 4.27 7.29 0.33
N ARG A 33 5.20 6.59 -0.32
CA ARG A 33 6.13 7.14 -1.29
C ARG A 33 5.96 6.44 -2.62
N ASP A 34 6.01 7.22 -3.69
CA ASP A 34 6.08 6.68 -5.04
C ASP A 34 7.47 6.09 -5.29
N ALA A 35 7.55 4.83 -5.69
CA ALA A 35 8.83 4.13 -5.81
C ALA A 35 9.64 4.58 -7.03
N ASN A 36 9.01 5.21 -8.03
CA ASN A 36 9.66 5.63 -9.27
C ASN A 36 10.19 7.07 -9.18
N THR A 37 9.42 7.96 -8.54
CA THR A 37 9.71 9.40 -8.44
C THR A 37 10.25 9.81 -7.07
N GLY A 38 10.06 8.97 -6.05
CA GLY A 38 10.43 9.30 -4.67
C GLY A 38 9.56 10.37 -4.01
N ARG A 39 8.42 10.72 -4.60
CA ARG A 39 7.52 11.74 -4.02
C ARG A 39 6.70 11.15 -2.88
N PHE A 40 6.52 11.92 -1.81
CA PHE A 40 5.54 11.60 -0.77
C PHE A 40 4.13 11.84 -1.33
N MET A 41 3.26 10.86 -1.21
CA MET A 41 1.93 10.91 -1.80
C MET A 41 0.83 11.11 -0.77
N ASP A 42 0.85 10.31 0.30
CA ASP A 42 -0.28 10.23 1.21
C ASP A 42 0.19 9.86 2.61
N VAL A 43 -0.44 10.44 3.63
CA VAL A 43 -0.17 10.19 5.04
C VAL A 43 -1.31 9.36 5.60
N LYS A 44 -1.00 8.31 6.35
CA LYS A 44 -2.03 7.45 6.91
C LYS A 44 -2.72 8.14 8.07
N THR A 45 -3.96 8.57 7.84
CA THR A 45 -4.79 9.23 8.86
C THR A 45 -5.73 8.26 9.58
N SER A 46 -5.98 7.07 9.02
CA SER A 46 -6.95 6.12 9.57
C SER A 46 -6.44 5.29 10.75
N SER A 47 -5.12 5.11 10.89
CA SER A 47 -4.50 4.39 12.01
C SER A 47 -2.97 4.53 11.96
N ASN A 48 -2.32 4.35 13.11
CA ASN A 48 -0.86 4.35 13.22
C ASN A 48 -0.20 3.00 12.85
N THR A 49 -0.79 2.27 11.92
CA THR A 49 -0.24 1.00 11.42
C THR A 49 0.25 1.18 9.98
N PRO A 50 1.11 0.30 9.45
CA PRO A 50 1.49 0.37 8.03
C PRO A 50 0.29 0.27 7.09
N PHE A 51 0.40 0.81 5.88
CA PHE A 51 -0.55 0.55 4.80
C PHE A 51 -0.51 -0.93 4.42
N LYS A 52 -1.70 -1.55 4.31
CA LYS A 52 -1.83 -2.95 3.90
C LYS A 52 -1.34 -3.11 2.45
N GLY A 53 -0.49 -4.11 2.22
CA GLY A 53 -0.01 -4.48 0.88
C GLY A 53 1.02 -3.52 0.26
N ILE A 54 1.58 -2.57 1.01
CA ILE A 54 2.66 -1.68 0.56
C ILE A 54 3.97 -2.09 1.26
N LYS A 55 5.09 -2.16 0.52
CA LYS A 55 6.39 -2.54 1.10
C LYS A 55 6.94 -1.42 2.00
N LYS A 56 7.53 -1.76 3.15
CA LYS A 56 8.27 -0.80 3.96
C LYS A 56 9.61 -0.47 3.30
N GLU A 57 10.00 0.79 3.31
CA GLU A 57 11.36 1.22 2.99
C GLU A 57 12.28 0.74 4.11
N ARG A 58 13.49 0.32 3.75
CA ARG A 58 14.47 -0.25 4.67
C ARG A 58 15.39 0.84 5.20
#